data_AF-A0A9P7EB36-F1
#
_entry.id   AF-A0A9P7EB36-F1
#
_cell.length_a   1.000
_cell.length_b   1.000
_cell.length_c   1.000
_cell.angle_alpha   90.00
_cell.angle_beta   90.00
_cell.angle_gamma   90.00
#
_symmetry.space_group_name_H-M   'P 1'
#
loop_
_entity.id
_entity.type
_entity.pdbx_description
1 polymer ?
#
loop_
_entity_poly.entity_id
_entity_poly.type
_entity_poly.pdbx_seq_one_letter_code
_entity_poly.pdbx_strand_id
1 'polypeptide(L)'
;MVWRPKSLTKKAQVSHEEKEKVMACAVAKYQAELAKLSLEKKQGLHKVCMDVQKAYLKEMGQLISLNHNTLANLTKGGVQLSELNSSMKSWLTPTETDKVLEYIVKMARCGFLLSHKCLKEHVDEIC
;
A
#
# COMPACT_ATOMS: atom_id res chain seq x y z
N MET A 1 2.42 -28.28 8.84
CA MET A 1 2.18 -26.89 8.40
C MET A 1 0.83 -26.47 8.98
N VAL A 2 0.79 -25.61 10.00
CA VAL A 2 -0.47 -25.29 10.71
C VAL A 2 -1.10 -24.07 10.04
N TRP A 3 -2.30 -24.23 9.49
CA TRP A 3 -3.11 -23.14 8.94
C TRP A 3 -3.64 -22.25 10.07
N ARG A 4 -2.79 -21.35 10.58
CA ARG A 4 -3.25 -20.32 11.52
C ARG A 4 -3.98 -19.22 10.73
N PRO A 5 -5.22 -18.87 11.11
CA PRO A 5 -5.92 -17.73 10.52
C PRO A 5 -5.09 -16.45 10.68
N LYS A 6 -4.98 -15.65 9.60
CA LYS A 6 -4.34 -14.34 9.66
C LYS A 6 -5.08 -13.43 10.67
N SER A 7 -4.35 -12.60 11.39
CA SER A 7 -4.93 -11.55 12.24
C SER A 7 -5.78 -10.59 11.40
N LEU A 8 -6.76 -9.93 12.03
CA LEU A 8 -7.63 -8.95 11.36
C LEU A 8 -6.80 -7.82 10.73
N THR A 9 -5.78 -7.34 11.43
CA THR A 9 -4.86 -6.31 10.94
C THR A 9 -4.12 -6.78 9.69
N LYS A 10 -3.64 -8.03 9.66
CA LYS A 10 -2.93 -8.55 8.49
C LYS A 10 -3.86 -8.76 7.30
N LYS A 11 -5.12 -9.15 7.53
CA LYS A 11 -6.14 -9.21 6.48
C LYS A 11 -6.43 -7.83 5.89
N ALA A 12 -6.58 -6.82 6.74
CA ALA A 12 -6.79 -5.43 6.32
C ALA A 12 -5.60 -4.91 5.50
N GLN A 13 -4.37 -5.16 5.95
CA GLN A 13 -3.15 -4.78 5.23
C GLN A 13 -3.12 -5.40 3.83
N VAL A 14 -3.34 -6.73 3.71
CA VAL A 14 -3.35 -7.42 2.41
C VAL A 14 -4.42 -6.83 1.48
N SER A 15 -5.63 -6.58 2.01
CA SER A 15 -6.70 -5.97 1.21
C SER A 15 -6.37 -4.54 0.73
N HIS A 16 -5.58 -3.80 1.51
CA HIS A 16 -5.12 -2.46 1.14
C HIS A 16 -4.07 -2.54 0.04
N GLU A 17 -3.07 -3.40 0.19
CA GLU A 17 -2.03 -3.65 -0.81
C GLU A 17 -2.64 -4.11 -2.15
N GLU A 18 -3.66 -4.97 -2.11
CA GLU A 18 -4.41 -5.38 -3.30
C GLU A 18 -5.13 -4.20 -3.96
N LYS A 19 -5.82 -3.35 -3.17
CA LYS A 19 -6.46 -2.14 -3.69
C LYS A 19 -5.47 -1.18 -4.35
N GLU A 20 -4.29 -0.99 -3.76
CA GLU A 20 -3.26 -0.12 -4.30
C GLU A 20 -2.72 -0.63 -5.64
N LYS A 21 -2.49 -1.94 -5.77
CA LYS A 21 -2.07 -2.57 -7.03
C LYS A 21 -3.11 -2.34 -8.13
N VAL A 22 -4.39 -2.52 -7.81
CA VAL A 22 -5.48 -2.27 -8.77
C VAL A 22 -5.56 -0.78 -9.12
N MET A 23 -5.38 0.11 -8.14
CA MET A 23 -5.37 1.56 -8.39
C MET A 23 -4.20 1.98 -9.28
N ALA A 24 -3.00 1.42 -9.07
CA ALA A 24 -1.84 1.67 -9.91
C ALA A 24 -2.08 1.23 -11.37
N CYS A 25 -2.71 0.06 -11.56
CA CYS A 25 -3.13 -0.40 -12.89
C CYS A 25 -4.14 0.55 -13.54
N ALA A 26 -5.07 1.09 -12.76
CA ALA A 26 -6.07 2.04 -13.26
C ALA A 26 -5.43 3.39 -13.68
N VAL A 27 -4.47 3.89 -12.89
CA VAL A 27 -3.70 5.10 -13.23
C VAL A 27 -2.91 4.89 -14.52
N ALA A 28 -2.20 3.76 -14.66
CA ALA A 28 -1.43 3.46 -15.87
C ALA A 28 -2.32 3.38 -17.12
N LYS A 29 -3.50 2.75 -17.02
CA LYS A 29 -4.48 2.70 -18.12
C LYS A 29 -4.99 4.09 -18.49
N TYR A 30 -5.33 4.92 -17.51
CA TYR A 30 -5.82 6.28 -17.78
C TYR A 30 -4.73 7.18 -18.36
N GLN A 31 -3.48 7.08 -17.89
CA GLN A 31 -2.35 7.80 -18.47
C GLN A 31 -2.09 7.37 -19.93
N ALA A 32 -2.20 6.07 -20.24
CA ALA A 32 -2.10 5.57 -21.61
C ALA A 32 -3.25 6.09 -22.49
N GLU A 33 -4.45 6.26 -21.94
CA GLU A 33 -5.57 6.89 -22.66
C GLU A 33 -5.38 8.40 -22.86
N LEU A 34 -4.81 9.11 -21.89
CA LEU A 34 -4.49 10.53 -22.01
C LEU A 34 -3.40 10.79 -23.06
N ALA A 35 -2.44 9.88 -23.18
CA ALA A 35 -1.38 9.93 -24.19
C ALA A 35 -1.88 9.66 -25.63
N LYS A 36 -3.09 9.09 -25.79
CA LYS A 36 -3.70 8.94 -27.11
C LYS A 36 -4.10 10.32 -27.64
N LEU A 37 -3.42 10.75 -28.70
CA LEU A 37 -3.68 11.96 -29.50
C LEU A 37 -4.93 11.86 -30.39
N SER A 38 -5.81 10.88 -30.16
CA SER A 38 -6.95 10.63 -31.04
C SER A 38 -8.10 11.62 -30.79
N LEU A 39 -8.69 12.14 -31.88
CA LEU A 39 -9.97 12.85 -31.93
C LEU A 39 -11.18 12.01 -31.44
N GLU A 40 -10.96 10.75 -31.10
CA GLU A 40 -11.97 9.87 -30.52
C GLU A 40 -12.30 10.26 -29.09
N LYS A 41 -13.58 10.06 -28.70
CA LYS A 41 -14.09 10.41 -27.36
C LYS A 41 -13.24 9.76 -26.28
N LYS A 42 -12.41 10.57 -25.59
CA LYS A 42 -11.64 10.15 -24.41
C LYS A 42 -12.60 9.53 -23.40
N GLN A 43 -12.25 8.36 -22.88
CA GLN A 43 -13.08 7.75 -21.86
C GLN A 43 -12.97 8.57 -20.57
N GLY A 44 -14.11 8.83 -19.93
CA GLY A 44 -14.12 9.51 -18.65
C GLY A 44 -13.50 8.64 -17.57
N LEU A 45 -12.92 9.28 -16.54
CA LEU A 45 -12.34 8.66 -15.34
C LEU A 45 -13.21 7.53 -14.77
N HIS A 46 -14.52 7.73 -14.73
CA HIS A 46 -15.47 6.74 -14.22
C HIS A 46 -15.52 5.46 -15.07
N LYS A 47 -15.41 5.59 -16.39
CA LYS A 47 -15.47 4.45 -17.32
C LYS A 47 -14.22 3.59 -17.21
N VAL A 48 -13.05 4.21 -17.17
CA VAL A 48 -11.78 3.51 -16.93
C VAL A 48 -11.80 2.78 -15.59
N CYS A 49 -12.32 3.44 -14.55
CA CYS A 49 -12.47 2.83 -13.23
C CYS A 49 -13.36 1.58 -13.27
N MET A 50 -14.53 1.66 -13.93
CA MET A 50 -15.43 0.52 -14.10
C MET A 50 -14.82 -0.60 -14.94
N ASP A 51 -14.11 -0.28 -16.01
CA ASP A 51 -13.49 -1.27 -16.89
C ASP A 51 -12.35 -2.01 -16.17
N VAL A 52 -11.59 -1.31 -15.32
CA VAL A 52 -10.60 -1.93 -14.43
C VAL A 52 -11.24 -2.83 -13.39
N GLN A 53 -12.32 -2.37 -12.73
CA GLN A 53 -13.05 -3.19 -11.77
C GLN A 53 -13.61 -4.45 -12.41
N LYS A 54 -14.17 -4.36 -13.62
CA LYS A 54 -14.68 -5.51 -14.37
C LYS A 54 -13.57 -6.47 -14.76
N ALA A 55 -12.44 -5.96 -15.24
CA ALA A 55 -11.28 -6.79 -15.57
C ALA A 55 -10.76 -7.55 -14.34
N TYR A 56 -10.62 -6.85 -13.21
CA TYR A 56 -10.15 -7.46 -11.96
C TYR A 56 -11.14 -8.48 -11.40
N LEU A 57 -12.45 -8.22 -11.50
CA LEU A 57 -13.48 -9.17 -11.10
C LEU A 57 -13.42 -10.43 -11.97
N LYS A 58 -13.17 -10.30 -13.28
CA LYS A 58 -13.04 -11.44 -14.19
C LYS A 58 -11.80 -12.28 -13.91
N GLU A 59 -10.69 -11.64 -13.54
CA GLU A 59 -9.40 -12.32 -13.29
C GLU A 59 -9.32 -12.94 -11.89
N MET A 60 -9.76 -12.21 -10.85
CA MET A 60 -9.54 -12.59 -9.44
C MET A 60 -10.83 -13.00 -8.71
N GLY A 61 -12.01 -12.79 -9.31
CA GLY A 61 -13.30 -13.11 -8.69
C GLY A 61 -13.68 -12.21 -7.51
N GLN A 62 -12.91 -11.16 -7.22
CA GLN A 62 -13.16 -10.23 -6.12
C GLN A 62 -13.57 -8.84 -6.62
N LEU A 63 -14.61 -8.29 -6.02
CA LEU A 63 -15.06 -6.93 -6.31
C LEU A 63 -14.30 -5.93 -5.44
N ILE A 64 -13.35 -5.23 -6.04
CA ILE A 64 -12.67 -4.10 -5.40
C ILE A 64 -13.33 -2.81 -5.87
N SER A 65 -13.96 -2.07 -4.95
CA SER A 65 -14.48 -0.74 -5.24
C SER A 65 -13.34 0.28 -5.29
N LEU A 66 -13.19 0.95 -6.43
CA LEU A 66 -12.22 2.01 -6.67
C LEU A 66 -12.95 3.36 -6.75
N ASN A 67 -12.40 4.38 -6.09
CA ASN A 67 -12.93 5.74 -6.12
C ASN A 67 -12.31 6.54 -7.29
N HIS A 68 -13.16 7.07 -8.16
CA HIS A 68 -12.75 7.88 -9.31
C HIS A 68 -12.04 9.20 -8.90
N ASN A 69 -12.38 9.77 -7.74
CA ASN A 69 -11.72 10.97 -7.22
C ASN A 69 -10.27 10.70 -6.81
N THR A 70 -10.02 9.53 -6.22
CA THR A 70 -8.65 9.10 -5.88
C THR A 70 -7.82 8.93 -7.14
N LEU A 71 -8.38 8.32 -8.19
CA LEU A 71 -7.71 8.20 -9.49
C LEU A 71 -7.40 9.58 -10.10
N ALA A 72 -8.37 10.51 -10.08
CA ALA A 72 -8.16 11.87 -10.56
C ALA A 72 -7.03 12.57 -9.81
N ASN A 73 -6.99 12.46 -8.48
CA ASN A 73 -5.94 13.07 -7.66
C ASN A 73 -4.56 12.46 -7.95
N LEU A 74 -4.45 11.13 -8.04
CA LEU A 74 -3.20 10.46 -8.38
C LEU A 74 -2.70 10.85 -9.78
N THR A 75 -3.60 10.98 -10.76
CA THR A 75 -3.20 11.38 -12.12
C THR A 75 -2.72 12.83 -12.23
N LYS A 76 -3.08 13.69 -11.28
CA LYS A 76 -2.62 15.08 -11.18
C LYS A 76 -1.31 15.23 -10.39
N GLY A 77 -0.67 14.12 -10.00
CA GLY A 77 0.55 14.12 -9.20
C GLY A 77 0.31 14.00 -7.69
N GLY A 78 -0.91 13.61 -7.28
CA GLY A 78 -1.16 13.23 -5.89
C GLY A 78 -0.39 11.96 -5.51
N VAL A 79 0.07 11.91 -4.26
CA VAL A 79 0.82 10.77 -3.72
C VAL A 79 -0.15 9.85 -2.94
N GLN A 80 0.11 8.54 -2.96
CA GLN A 80 -0.68 7.61 -2.15
C GLN A 80 -0.45 7.87 -0.65
N LEU A 81 -1.50 7.69 0.16
CA LEU A 81 -1.40 7.97 1.59
C LEU A 81 -0.42 7.02 2.30
N SER A 82 -0.30 5.78 1.82
CA SER A 82 0.71 4.81 2.26
C SER A 82 2.14 5.29 2.00
N GLU A 83 2.38 5.82 0.81
CA GLU A 83 3.67 6.36 0.39
C GLU A 83 4.00 7.64 1.16
N LEU A 84 3.04 8.56 1.36
CA LEU A 84 3.21 9.74 2.23
C LEU A 84 3.52 9.34 3.68
N ASN A 85 2.80 8.34 4.21
CA ASN A 85 3.04 7.88 5.57
C ASN A 85 4.42 7.23 5.72
N SER A 86 4.86 6.47 4.73
CA SER A 86 6.15 5.78 4.75
C SER A 86 7.33 6.72 4.51
N SER A 87 7.19 7.68 3.61
CA SER A 87 8.29 8.58 3.19
C SER A 87 8.39 9.85 4.04
N MET A 88 7.26 10.41 4.48
CA MET A 88 7.23 11.77 5.01
C MET A 88 6.74 11.85 6.46
N LYS A 89 5.94 10.88 6.91
CA LYS A 89 5.41 10.84 8.29
C LYS A 89 5.97 9.71 9.14
N SER A 90 6.85 8.87 8.59
CA SER A 90 7.47 7.80 9.38
C SER A 90 8.47 8.43 10.35
N TRP A 91 8.37 8.09 11.63
CA TRP A 91 9.36 8.50 12.63
C TRP A 91 10.71 7.83 12.42
N LEU A 92 10.71 6.64 11.83
CA LEU A 92 11.91 5.87 11.53
C LEU A 92 12.07 5.76 10.03
N THR A 93 13.29 5.96 9.55
CA THR A 93 13.66 5.56 8.20
C THR A 93 13.51 4.04 8.04
N PRO A 94 13.33 3.53 6.81
CA PRO A 94 13.28 2.08 6.57
C PRO A 94 14.53 1.38 7.11
N THR A 95 15.70 2.01 6.98
CA THR A 95 16.97 1.49 7.51
C THR A 95 17.02 1.40 9.03
N GLU A 96 16.48 2.40 9.74
CA GLU A 96 16.41 2.36 11.21
C GLU A 96 15.37 1.35 11.68
N THR A 97 14.25 1.26 10.99
CA THR A 97 13.20 0.27 11.25
C THR A 97 13.75 -1.16 11.17
N ASP A 98 14.57 -1.45 10.15
CA ASP A 98 15.18 -2.77 9.98
C ASP A 98 16.13 -3.12 11.13
N LYS A 99 16.95 -2.16 11.59
CA LYS A 99 17.84 -2.34 12.76
C LYS A 99 17.05 -2.63 14.03
N VAL A 100 15.98 -1.87 14.28
CA VAL A 100 15.10 -2.07 15.45
C VAL A 100 14.42 -3.44 15.38
N LEU A 101 13.94 -3.87 14.21
CA LEU A 101 13.36 -5.20 14.02
C LEU A 101 14.38 -6.32 14.24
N GLU A 102 15.59 -6.18 13.72
CA GLU A 102 16.68 -7.14 13.94
C GLU A 102 16.97 -7.31 15.43
N TYR A 103 17.06 -6.19 16.16
CA TYR A 103 17.23 -6.20 17.61
C TYR A 103 16.06 -6.89 18.32
N ILE A 104 14.81 -6.58 17.96
CA ILE A 104 13.63 -7.21 18.55
C ILE A 104 13.65 -8.73 18.32
N VAL A 105 13.93 -9.18 17.09
CA VAL A 105 14.00 -10.60 16.76
C VAL A 105 15.13 -11.30 17.51
N LYS A 106 16.29 -10.66 17.63
CA LYS A 106 17.43 -11.18 18.41
C LYS A 106 17.06 -11.36 19.87
N MET A 107 16.46 -10.35 20.49
CA MET A 107 16.05 -10.40 21.90
C MET A 107 14.95 -11.44 22.15
N ALA A 108 13.99 -11.55 21.24
CA ALA A 108 12.94 -12.57 21.30
C ALA A 108 13.52 -14.00 21.21
N ARG A 109 14.52 -14.22 20.34
CA ARG A 109 15.22 -15.51 20.24
C ARG A 109 15.99 -15.86 21.51
N CYS A 110 16.58 -14.87 22.17
CA CYS A 110 17.26 -15.04 23.44
C CYS A 110 16.30 -15.19 24.64
N GLY A 111 14.98 -15.10 24.43
CA GLY A 111 13.98 -15.24 25.49
C GLY A 111 13.81 -14.02 26.38
N PHE A 112 14.34 -12.86 25.99
CA PHE A 112 14.20 -11.63 26.76
C PHE A 112 12.84 -10.97 26.52
N LEU A 113 12.16 -10.58 27.60
CA LEU A 113 10.98 -9.74 27.55
C LEU A 113 11.42 -8.30 27.30
N LEU A 114 11.20 -7.79 26.09
CA LEU A 114 11.44 -6.40 25.76
C LEU A 114 10.40 -5.53 26.46
N SER A 115 10.87 -4.71 27.40
CA SER A 115 10.06 -3.61 27.94
C SER A 115 10.00 -2.47 26.92
N HIS A 116 8.92 -1.69 26.95
CA HIS A 116 8.80 -0.47 26.14
C HIS A 116 9.98 0.50 26.38
N LYS A 117 10.50 0.56 27.62
CA LYS A 117 11.64 1.40 27.99
C LYS A 117 12.92 0.98 27.25
N CYS A 118 13.25 -0.31 27.25
CA CYS A 118 14.44 -0.82 26.56
C CYS A 118 14.34 -0.65 25.04
N LEU A 119 13.14 -0.78 24.49
CA LEU A 119 12.94 -0.52 23.06
C LEU A 119 13.16 0.96 22.73
N LYS A 120 12.66 1.86 23.58
CA LYS A 120 12.87 3.29 23.42
C LYS A 120 14.36 3.66 23.50
N GLU A 121 15.09 3.15 24.49
CA GLU A 121 16.54 3.39 24.62
C GLU A 121 17.30 2.96 23.36
N HIS A 122 16.97 1.79 22.80
CA HIS A 122 17.62 1.31 21.58
C HIS A 122 17.22 2.11 20.33
N VAL A 123 15.97 2.59 20.26
CA VAL A 123 15.53 3.47 19.17
C VAL A 123 16.24 4.83 19.25
N ASP A 124 16.37 5.40 20.46
CA ASP A 124 17.09 6.65 20.72
C ASP A 124 18.62 6.53 20.44
N GLU A 125 19.19 5.32 20.47
CA GLU A 125 20.58 5.06 20.04
C GLU A 125 20.75 4.98 18.52
N ILE A 126 19.67 4.64 17.80
CA ILE A 126 19.69 4.42 16.35
C ILE A 126 19.40 5.71 15.57
N CYS A 127 18.54 6.57 16.11
CA CYS A 127 18.15 7.88 15.57
C CYS A 127 19.07 9.02 16.03
#